data_AF-A0A937P3X0-F1
#
_entry.id   AF-A0A937P3X0-F1
#
_cell.length_a   1.000
_cell.length_b   1.000
_cell.length_c   1.000
_cell.angle_alpha   90.00
_cell.angle_beta   90.00
_cell.angle_gamma   90.00
#
_symmetry.space_group_name_H-M   'P 1'
#
loop_
_entity.id
_entity.type
_entity.pdbx_description
1 polymer ?
#
loop_
_entity_poly.entity_id
_entity_poly.type
_entity_poly.pdbx_seq_one_letter_code
_entity_poly.pdbx_strand_id
1 'polypeptide(L)'
;MYEFVALNLKCPFCGESFMDKEHLIDNEPSILLNIKSEENKGIINLSSIYGSYNFSSDIDLPAGEIVKFFCPHCKSLLNTEVECMTCGAEMVTSYLDMGGKVSICSRSGCKNHHVEFEDLSQALRKLYQEYGFRGRKYPADDRPEKYKVETTETEKKKDEHDEILETGAFLQSYCPHCRKSLIEDDMLKLRIINGEEGFLMLSPYLNVFTSKSTIFLPEDKTISDLRCLHCDTSLVDIEKKCGKCGSPVAKINVSSSTKLIDFYICTKKGCRWHGLSEEDLYNIKLEDSDEW
;
A
#
# COMPACT_ATOMS: atom_id res chain seq x y z
N MET A 1 11.89 16.15 2.38
CA MET A 1 12.85 15.08 2.03
C MET A 1 12.03 14.08 1.25
N TYR A 2 12.25 13.95 -0.06
CA TYR A 2 11.47 13.02 -0.87
C TYR A 2 11.99 11.61 -0.54
N GLU A 3 11.13 10.73 -0.04
CA GLU A 3 11.44 9.32 0.10
C GLU A 3 11.40 8.69 -1.30
N PHE A 4 12.55 8.22 -1.77
CA PHE A 4 12.67 7.52 -3.04
C PHE A 4 12.46 6.02 -2.81
N VAL A 5 11.84 5.34 -3.78
CA VAL A 5 11.57 3.90 -3.72
C VAL A 5 12.61 3.18 -4.55
N ALA A 6 13.45 2.36 -3.91
CA ALA A 6 14.38 1.46 -4.60
C ALA A 6 13.68 0.15 -4.96
N LEU A 7 13.90 -0.32 -6.19
CA LEU A 7 13.25 -1.52 -6.73
C LEU A 7 14.26 -2.65 -6.89
N ASN A 8 13.87 -3.84 -6.45
CA ASN A 8 14.61 -5.08 -6.70
C ASN A 8 13.97 -5.85 -7.84
N LEU A 9 14.73 -6.04 -8.91
CA LEU A 9 14.25 -6.69 -10.13
C LEU A 9 14.85 -8.08 -10.31
N LYS A 10 14.07 -8.96 -10.94
CA LYS A 10 14.46 -10.31 -11.32
C LYS A 10 14.01 -10.65 -12.74
N CYS A 11 14.69 -11.64 -13.31
CA CYS A 11 14.38 -12.17 -14.63
C CYS A 11 13.00 -12.85 -14.64
N PRO A 12 12.11 -12.52 -15.59
CA PRO A 12 10.82 -13.19 -15.73
C PRO A 12 10.96 -14.63 -16.25
N PHE A 13 12.10 -15.00 -16.84
CA PHE A 13 12.33 -16.33 -17.41
C PHE A 13 13.02 -17.31 -16.45
N CYS A 14 14.07 -16.87 -15.76
CA CYS A 14 14.85 -17.74 -14.86
C CYS A 14 14.71 -17.40 -13.38
N GLY A 15 14.05 -16.28 -13.04
CA GLY A 15 13.84 -15.86 -11.65
C GLY A 15 15.06 -15.26 -10.95
N GLU A 16 16.24 -15.29 -11.56
CA GLU A 16 17.48 -14.74 -10.97
C GLU A 16 17.42 -13.21 -10.83
N SER A 17 18.03 -12.71 -9.77
CA SER A 17 18.08 -11.27 -9.46
C SER A 17 18.99 -10.52 -10.44
N PHE A 18 18.57 -9.32 -10.83
CA PHE A 18 19.41 -8.39 -11.60
C PHE A 18 20.25 -7.47 -10.72
N MET A 19 20.12 -7.53 -9.40
CA MET A 19 20.73 -6.54 -8.52
C MET A 19 22.25 -6.76 -8.40
N ASP A 20 23.02 -5.75 -8.75
CA ASP A 20 24.47 -5.70 -8.59
C ASP A 20 24.83 -4.81 -7.39
N LYS A 21 25.38 -5.44 -6.34
CA LYS A 21 25.78 -4.77 -5.09
C LYS A 21 27.18 -4.18 -5.16
N GLU A 22 27.98 -4.55 -6.15
CA GLU A 22 29.35 -4.07 -6.32
C GLU A 22 29.38 -2.76 -7.13
N HIS A 23 28.42 -2.58 -8.05
CA HIS A 23 28.24 -1.36 -8.82
C HIS A 23 26.99 -0.60 -8.37
N LEU A 24 27.19 0.52 -7.70
CA LEU A 24 26.10 1.38 -7.22
C LEU A 24 25.77 2.46 -8.25
N ILE A 25 24.47 2.74 -8.40
CA ILE A 25 23.96 3.93 -9.10
C ILE A 25 23.03 4.63 -8.12
N ASP A 26 23.14 5.96 -8.01
CA ASP A 26 22.42 6.77 -7.01
C ASP A 26 22.63 6.32 -5.55
N ASN A 27 23.80 5.72 -5.26
CA ASN A 27 24.16 5.10 -3.98
C ASN A 27 23.36 3.85 -3.60
N GLU A 28 22.61 3.26 -4.54
CA GLU A 28 21.87 2.01 -4.34
C GLU A 28 22.41 0.91 -5.28
N PRO A 29 22.27 -0.38 -4.93
CA PRO A 29 22.57 -1.48 -5.83
C PRO A 29 21.88 -1.28 -7.17
N SER A 30 22.63 -1.41 -8.27
CA SER A 30 22.12 -1.17 -9.62
C SER A 30 21.45 -2.39 -10.21
N ILE A 31 20.69 -2.20 -11.29
CA ILE A 31 20.08 -3.27 -12.07
C ILE A 31 21.02 -3.60 -13.23
N LEU A 32 21.67 -4.76 -13.16
CA LEU A 32 22.61 -5.28 -14.15
C LEU A 32 21.88 -6.05 -15.26
N LEU A 33 22.08 -5.62 -16.51
CA LEU A 33 21.54 -6.28 -17.70
C LEU A 33 22.60 -6.37 -18.79
N ASN A 34 22.53 -7.42 -19.62
CA ASN A 34 23.27 -7.42 -20.87
C ASN A 34 22.47 -6.65 -21.92
N ILE A 35 23.16 -5.88 -22.74
CA ILE A 35 22.54 -5.12 -23.82
C ILE A 35 23.20 -5.41 -25.15
N LYS A 36 22.45 -5.19 -26.22
CA LYS A 36 22.92 -5.20 -27.60
C LYS A 36 22.38 -3.98 -28.32
N SER A 37 23.28 -3.08 -28.71
CA SER A 37 23.04 -2.03 -29.70
C SER A 37 23.19 -2.60 -31.12
N GLU A 38 22.98 -1.79 -32.13
CA GLU A 38 23.16 -2.20 -33.53
C GLU A 38 24.60 -2.69 -33.79
N GLU A 39 25.59 -2.01 -33.21
CA GLU A 39 27.01 -2.23 -33.47
C GLU A 39 27.69 -3.09 -32.39
N ASN A 40 27.27 -2.97 -31.13
CA ASN A 40 28.01 -3.51 -29.99
C ASN A 40 27.15 -4.34 -29.03
N LYS A 41 27.80 -5.21 -28.28
CA LYS A 41 27.22 -5.90 -27.12
C LYS A 41 27.97 -5.45 -25.88
N GLY A 42 27.23 -5.26 -24.81
CA GLY A 42 27.78 -4.75 -23.56
C GLY A 42 26.89 -5.06 -22.38
N ILE A 43 27.16 -4.33 -21.32
CA ILE A 43 26.51 -4.39 -20.03
C ILE A 43 26.01 -2.98 -19.69
N ILE A 44 24.87 -2.95 -19.02
CA ILE A 44 24.32 -1.72 -18.45
C ILE A 44 23.95 -1.96 -16.99
N ASN A 45 24.26 -0.96 -16.16
CA ASN A 45 23.84 -0.86 -14.78
C ASN A 45 22.87 0.32 -14.67
N LEU A 46 21.58 0.03 -14.55
CA LEU A 46 20.54 1.05 -14.40
C LEU A 46 20.36 1.40 -12.92
N SER A 47 19.90 2.63 -12.63
CA SER A 47 19.42 2.97 -11.29
C SER A 47 18.24 2.09 -10.89
N SER A 48 18.26 1.63 -9.65
CA SER A 48 17.13 0.92 -9.03
C SER A 48 16.10 1.86 -8.42
N ILE A 49 16.40 3.16 -8.30
CA ILE A 49 15.47 4.15 -7.78
C ILE A 49 14.39 4.43 -8.82
N TYR A 50 13.13 4.19 -8.46
CA TYR A 50 12.00 4.49 -9.33
C TYR A 50 11.93 6.01 -9.63
N GLY A 51 11.87 6.34 -10.92
CA GLY A 51 11.94 7.73 -11.40
C GLY A 51 13.35 8.28 -11.61
N SER A 52 14.39 7.53 -11.25
CA SER A 52 15.76 7.85 -11.68
C SER A 52 16.02 7.31 -13.08
N TYR A 53 16.74 8.10 -13.87
CA TYR A 53 17.16 7.75 -15.24
C TYR A 53 18.68 7.64 -15.35
N ASN A 54 19.37 7.60 -14.22
CA ASN A 54 20.81 7.46 -14.17
C ASN A 54 21.19 6.01 -14.48
N PHE A 55 22.29 5.85 -15.20
CA PHE A 55 22.86 4.55 -15.53
C PHE A 55 24.34 4.67 -15.85
N SER A 56 25.05 3.56 -15.84
CA SER A 56 26.35 3.40 -16.49
C SER A 56 26.29 2.26 -17.49
N SER A 57 27.10 2.35 -18.55
CA SER A 57 27.23 1.29 -19.55
C SER A 57 28.69 1.23 -20.02
N ASP A 58 29.12 0.03 -20.43
CA ASP A 58 30.44 -0.20 -21.02
C ASP A 58 30.48 0.05 -22.54
N ILE A 59 29.33 0.34 -23.15
CA ILE A 59 29.19 0.71 -24.56
C ILE A 59 28.48 2.04 -24.70
N ASP A 60 28.74 2.74 -25.80
CA ASP A 60 28.01 3.96 -26.14
C ASP A 60 26.59 3.62 -26.61
N LEU A 61 25.62 4.38 -26.09
CA LEU A 61 24.20 4.26 -26.42
C LEU A 61 23.68 5.57 -27.03
N PRO A 62 23.85 5.76 -28.35
CA PRO A 62 23.31 6.91 -29.09
C PRO A 62 21.86 7.23 -28.74
N ALA A 63 21.57 8.52 -28.55
CA ALA A 63 20.21 8.97 -28.25
C ALA A 63 19.24 8.57 -29.36
N GLY A 64 18.10 7.98 -28.98
CA GLY A 64 17.06 7.54 -29.89
C GLY A 64 17.21 6.11 -30.41
N GLU A 65 18.34 5.44 -30.16
CA GLU A 65 18.55 4.04 -30.54
C GLU A 65 17.67 3.09 -29.72
N ILE A 66 17.14 2.03 -30.36
CA ILE A 66 16.38 0.96 -29.71
C ILE A 66 17.35 -0.17 -29.33
N VAL A 67 17.50 -0.39 -28.03
CA VAL A 67 18.47 -1.34 -27.48
C VAL A 67 17.78 -2.65 -27.10
N LYS A 68 18.43 -3.79 -27.38
CA LYS A 68 17.93 -5.09 -26.91
C LYS A 68 18.52 -5.43 -25.56
N PHE A 69 17.67 -5.81 -24.62
CA PHE A 69 18.05 -6.16 -23.25
C PHE A 69 17.93 -7.66 -23.02
N PHE A 70 18.89 -8.22 -22.30
CA PHE A 70 18.98 -9.64 -22.03
C PHE A 70 19.32 -9.89 -20.56
N CYS A 71 18.78 -10.98 -20.01
CA CYS A 71 19.15 -11.43 -18.69
C CYS A 71 20.67 -11.74 -18.62
N PRO A 72 21.41 -11.25 -17.60
CA PRO A 72 22.82 -11.57 -17.42
C PRO A 72 23.07 -13.05 -17.15
N HIS A 73 22.08 -13.76 -16.62
CA HIS A 73 22.17 -15.15 -16.18
C HIS A 73 21.79 -16.14 -17.28
N CYS A 74 20.53 -16.08 -17.75
CA CYS A 74 19.99 -17.04 -18.73
C CYS A 74 20.06 -16.55 -20.19
N LYS A 75 20.47 -15.30 -20.42
CA LYS A 75 20.57 -14.67 -21.74
C LYS A 75 19.25 -14.55 -22.53
N SER A 76 18.10 -14.79 -21.89
CA SER A 76 16.78 -14.56 -22.50
C SER A 76 16.58 -13.09 -22.83
N LEU A 77 15.95 -12.82 -23.99
CA LEU A 77 15.56 -11.47 -24.43
C LEU A 77 14.42 -10.95 -23.54
N LEU A 78 14.57 -9.73 -23.02
CA LEU A 78 13.62 -9.09 -22.11
C LEU A 78 12.68 -8.10 -22.81
N ASN A 79 13.01 -7.71 -24.05
CA ASN A 79 12.12 -6.92 -24.90
C ASN A 79 10.84 -7.71 -25.20
N THR A 80 9.71 -7.02 -25.17
CA THR A 80 8.38 -7.58 -25.48
C THR A 80 7.79 -6.88 -26.70
N GLU A 81 6.71 -7.46 -27.24
CA GLU A 81 5.94 -6.87 -28.34
C GLU A 81 5.10 -5.65 -27.91
N VAL A 82 5.10 -5.30 -26.61
CA VAL A 82 4.38 -4.13 -26.10
C VAL A 82 5.12 -2.87 -26.52
N GLU A 83 4.43 -1.98 -27.23
CA GLU A 83 4.99 -0.70 -27.67
C GLU A 83 4.90 0.38 -26.59
N CYS A 84 5.94 1.20 -26.51
CA CYS A 84 6.00 2.37 -25.67
C CYS A 84 5.01 3.44 -26.17
N MET A 85 4.05 3.81 -25.32
CA MET A 85 3.04 4.83 -25.65
C MET A 85 3.60 6.22 -26.00
N THR A 86 4.87 6.50 -25.63
CA THR A 86 5.50 7.79 -25.90
C THR A 86 6.28 7.82 -27.22
N CYS A 87 6.91 6.72 -27.63
CA CYS A 87 7.85 6.72 -28.76
C CYS A 87 7.77 5.49 -29.68
N GLY A 88 6.84 4.57 -29.43
CA GLY A 88 6.59 3.37 -30.23
C GLY A 88 7.67 2.28 -30.16
N ALA A 89 8.72 2.44 -29.36
CA ALA A 89 9.74 1.40 -29.21
C ALA A 89 9.27 0.26 -28.30
N GLU A 90 9.83 -0.94 -28.46
CA GLU A 90 9.56 -2.11 -27.61
C GLU A 90 9.79 -1.79 -26.12
N MET A 91 8.96 -2.34 -25.25
CA MET A 91 9.15 -2.27 -23.80
C MET A 91 9.99 -3.44 -23.31
N VAL A 92 10.81 -3.20 -22.30
CA VAL A 92 11.64 -4.20 -21.63
C VAL A 92 10.98 -4.52 -20.30
N THR A 93 10.62 -5.79 -20.08
CA THR A 93 9.84 -6.19 -18.89
C THR A 93 10.66 -7.05 -17.95
N SER A 94 10.64 -6.69 -16.67
CA SER A 94 11.26 -7.42 -15.56
C SER A 94 10.26 -7.63 -14.43
N TYR A 95 10.46 -8.64 -13.59
CA TYR A 95 9.60 -8.86 -12.43
C TYR A 95 10.17 -8.20 -11.19
N LEU A 96 9.28 -7.67 -10.36
CA LEU A 96 9.63 -7.25 -9.01
C LEU A 96 9.81 -8.51 -8.16
N ASP A 97 10.76 -8.48 -7.22
CA ASP A 97 10.83 -9.50 -6.16
C ASP A 97 9.56 -9.46 -5.27
N MET A 98 9.01 -8.26 -5.08
CA MET A 98 7.71 -8.05 -4.47
C MET A 98 6.52 -8.47 -5.36
N GLY A 99 6.74 -8.91 -6.59
CA GLY A 99 5.65 -9.30 -7.49
C GLY A 99 5.01 -8.08 -8.15
N GLY A 100 4.33 -8.34 -9.28
CA GLY A 100 4.17 -7.35 -10.33
C GLY A 100 5.40 -7.30 -11.25
N LYS A 101 5.30 -6.43 -12.25
CA LYS A 101 6.32 -6.23 -13.28
C LYS A 101 6.63 -4.76 -13.44
N VAL A 102 7.87 -4.47 -13.80
CA VAL A 102 8.34 -3.15 -14.21
C VAL A 102 8.65 -3.22 -15.69
N SER A 103 8.16 -2.24 -16.42
CA SER A 103 8.43 -2.11 -17.85
C SER A 103 9.07 -0.76 -18.13
N ILE A 104 10.23 -0.79 -18.79
CA ILE A 104 10.99 0.39 -19.20
C ILE A 104 11.09 0.45 -20.73
N CYS A 105 11.14 1.65 -21.30
CA CYS A 105 11.32 1.79 -22.73
C CYS A 105 12.74 1.36 -23.16
N SER A 106 12.86 0.60 -24.24
CA SER A 106 14.15 0.19 -24.82
C SER A 106 14.90 1.30 -25.55
N ARG A 107 14.26 2.45 -25.81
CA ARG A 107 14.84 3.54 -26.59
C ARG A 107 15.70 4.44 -25.70
N SER A 108 16.99 4.56 -26.03
CA SER A 108 17.90 5.51 -25.38
C SER A 108 17.33 6.93 -25.41
N GLY A 109 17.24 7.58 -24.25
CA GLY A 109 16.66 8.92 -24.09
C GLY A 109 15.15 8.97 -23.86
N CYS A 110 14.43 7.86 -23.97
CA CYS A 110 13.01 7.79 -23.61
C CYS A 110 12.85 7.52 -22.11
N LYS A 111 12.06 8.36 -21.43
CA LYS A 111 11.83 8.30 -19.97
C LYS A 111 10.57 7.53 -19.56
N ASN A 112 9.85 6.95 -20.53
CA ASN A 112 8.62 6.23 -20.26
C ASN A 112 8.93 4.89 -19.56
N HIS A 113 8.30 4.71 -18.41
CA HIS A 113 8.39 3.50 -17.61
C HIS A 113 7.14 3.39 -16.73
N HIS A 114 6.73 2.17 -16.38
CA HIS A 114 5.59 1.94 -15.50
C HIS A 114 5.77 0.66 -14.69
N VAL A 115 5.00 0.59 -13.60
CA VAL A 115 4.87 -0.59 -12.76
C VAL A 115 3.45 -1.10 -12.88
N GLU A 116 3.30 -2.40 -13.12
CA GLU A 116 2.02 -3.08 -13.15
C GLU A 116 2.02 -4.17 -12.09
N PHE A 117 0.94 -4.24 -11.33
CA PHE A 117 0.71 -5.31 -10.37
C PHE A 117 -0.49 -6.12 -10.82
N GLU A 118 -0.31 -7.44 -10.90
CA GLU A 118 -1.41 -8.36 -11.22
C GLU A 118 -2.44 -8.41 -10.09
N ASP A 119 -1.95 -8.34 -8.85
CA ASP A 119 -2.76 -8.22 -7.64
C ASP A 119 -2.28 -7.01 -6.85
N LEU A 120 -3.01 -5.90 -7.02
CA LEU A 120 -2.73 -4.65 -6.30
C LEU A 120 -2.76 -4.85 -4.79
N SER A 121 -3.56 -5.78 -4.27
CA SER A 121 -3.62 -6.10 -2.83
C SER A 121 -2.31 -6.72 -2.35
N GLN A 122 -1.69 -7.58 -3.15
CA GLN A 122 -0.37 -8.16 -2.83
C GLN A 122 0.76 -7.14 -2.92
N ALA A 123 0.69 -6.24 -3.91
CA ALA A 123 1.63 -5.14 -4.08
C ALA A 123 1.58 -4.17 -2.91
N LEU A 124 0.38 -3.70 -2.57
CA LEU A 124 0.13 -2.87 -1.40
C LEU A 124 0.57 -3.59 -0.14
N ARG A 125 0.23 -4.87 0.04
CA ARG A 125 0.68 -5.66 1.20
C ARG A 125 2.21 -5.69 1.32
N LYS A 126 2.95 -5.85 0.21
CA LYS A 126 4.42 -5.85 0.27
C LYS A 126 5.02 -4.47 0.44
N LEU A 127 4.44 -3.44 -0.18
CA LEU A 127 4.82 -2.05 0.10
C LEU A 127 4.58 -1.70 1.58
N TYR A 128 3.46 -2.15 2.15
CA TYR A 128 3.16 -2.06 3.57
C TYR A 128 4.03 -2.98 4.43
N GLN A 129 4.71 -4.00 3.88
CA GLN A 129 5.66 -4.84 4.62
C GLN A 129 7.10 -4.29 4.56
N GLU A 130 7.48 -3.67 3.45
CA GLU A 130 8.83 -3.13 3.21
C GLU A 130 8.96 -1.71 3.76
N TYR A 131 7.94 -0.87 3.55
CA TYR A 131 7.92 0.54 3.96
C TYR A 131 6.94 0.80 5.12
N GLY A 132 6.01 -0.13 5.36
CA GLY A 132 5.18 -0.16 6.57
C GLY A 132 5.80 -1.06 7.65
N PHE A 133 6.05 -0.45 8.81
CA PHE A 133 6.19 -1.06 10.13
C PHE A 133 6.90 -2.42 10.28
N ARG A 134 8.11 -2.35 10.88
CA ARG A 134 8.71 -3.42 11.69
C ARG A 134 7.66 -4.05 12.63
N GLY A 135 7.24 -5.30 12.39
CA GLY A 135 6.59 -6.09 13.45
C GLY A 135 5.62 -7.21 13.06
N ARG A 136 6.12 -8.33 12.50
CA ARG A 136 5.66 -9.74 12.65
C ARG A 136 4.23 -10.12 12.17
N LYS A 137 4.10 -10.84 11.03
CA LYS A 137 4.09 -12.31 10.79
C LYS A 137 2.69 -12.99 10.84
N TYR A 138 2.10 -13.20 9.65
CA TYR A 138 1.00 -14.14 9.42
C TYR A 138 1.52 -15.60 9.36
N PRO A 139 0.86 -16.57 10.02
CA PRO A 139 1.02 -17.98 9.71
C PRO A 139 0.42 -18.31 8.33
N ALA A 140 1.02 -19.30 7.69
CA ALA A 140 0.71 -19.77 6.34
C ALA A 140 -0.55 -20.67 6.31
N ASP A 141 -1.29 -20.55 5.21
CA ASP A 141 -2.23 -21.52 4.63
C ASP A 141 -3.38 -22.02 5.53
N ASP A 142 -4.53 -21.35 5.41
CA ASP A 142 -5.81 -21.84 5.95
C ASP A 142 -6.97 -21.45 5.01
N ARG A 143 -6.80 -21.63 3.69
CA ARG A 143 -7.91 -21.45 2.74
C ARG A 143 -8.85 -22.66 2.84
N PRO A 144 -10.13 -22.49 3.21
CA PRO A 144 -11.09 -23.59 3.19
C PRO A 144 -11.28 -24.12 1.77
N GLU A 145 -11.38 -25.45 1.59
CA GLU A 145 -11.60 -26.11 0.29
C GLU A 145 -12.80 -25.58 -0.52
N LYS A 146 -13.71 -24.85 0.12
CA LYS A 146 -14.90 -24.22 -0.48
C LYS A 146 -14.58 -23.04 -1.41
N TYR A 147 -13.34 -22.55 -1.45
CA TYR A 147 -12.90 -21.44 -2.33
C TYR A 147 -12.03 -21.89 -3.52
N LYS A 148 -12.17 -23.15 -3.97
CA LYS A 148 -11.86 -23.47 -5.37
C LYS A 148 -13.05 -23.04 -6.21
N VAL A 149 -12.92 -21.95 -6.97
CA VAL A 149 -13.95 -21.52 -7.93
C VAL A 149 -13.55 -21.99 -9.31
N GLU A 150 -14.34 -22.91 -9.87
CA GLU A 150 -14.39 -23.13 -11.32
C GLU A 150 -15.07 -21.93 -11.97
N THR A 151 -14.39 -21.35 -12.96
CA THR A 151 -14.87 -20.23 -13.76
C THR A 151 -16.16 -20.58 -14.49
N THR A 152 -17.23 -19.83 -14.26
CA THR A 152 -18.28 -19.65 -15.27
C THR A 152 -18.72 -18.20 -15.34
N GLU A 153 -18.72 -17.71 -16.57
CA GLU A 153 -19.04 -16.36 -17.00
C GLU A 153 -20.49 -16.00 -16.65
N THR A 154 -20.69 -14.82 -16.07
CA THR A 154 -21.83 -13.96 -16.43
C THR A 154 -21.54 -12.55 -15.93
N GLU A 155 -21.09 -11.72 -16.87
CA GLU A 155 -20.94 -10.28 -16.72
C GLU A 155 -22.29 -9.66 -16.34
N LYS A 156 -22.35 -9.08 -15.14
CA LYS A 156 -23.28 -7.99 -14.83
C LYS A 156 -22.44 -6.73 -14.62
N LYS A 157 -22.62 -5.77 -15.53
CA LYS A 157 -22.14 -4.39 -15.41
C LYS A 157 -22.51 -3.86 -14.03
N LYS A 158 -21.51 -3.55 -13.19
CA LYS A 158 -21.69 -2.82 -11.93
C LYS A 158 -21.45 -1.34 -12.20
N ASP A 159 -22.40 -0.51 -11.76
CA ASP A 159 -22.28 0.94 -11.72
C ASP A 159 -21.05 1.37 -10.89
N GLU A 160 -20.34 2.39 -11.37
CA GLU A 160 -18.98 2.78 -10.96
C GLU A 160 -18.89 3.64 -9.68
N HIS A 161 -19.90 3.69 -8.81
CA HIS A 161 -20.00 4.80 -7.84
C HIS A 161 -20.17 4.50 -6.35
N ASP A 162 -20.04 3.26 -5.87
CA ASP A 162 -20.04 2.99 -4.41
C ASP A 162 -18.94 2.01 -4.01
N GLU A 163 -17.93 2.50 -3.29
CA GLU A 163 -16.96 1.63 -2.61
C GLU A 163 -17.60 1.06 -1.35
N ILE A 164 -17.52 -0.26 -1.13
CA ILE A 164 -18.06 -0.91 0.07
C ILE A 164 -16.91 -1.35 0.96
N LEU A 165 -16.87 -0.85 2.19
CA LEU A 165 -16.00 -1.38 3.24
C LEU A 165 -16.71 -2.57 3.89
N GLU A 166 -16.18 -3.75 3.59
CA GLU A 166 -16.70 -5.03 4.07
C GLU A 166 -16.40 -5.24 5.56
N THR A 167 -17.29 -5.94 6.24
CA THR A 167 -17.08 -6.36 7.62
C THR A 167 -15.80 -7.20 7.74
N GLY A 168 -14.95 -6.87 8.71
CA GLY A 168 -13.64 -7.50 8.85
C GLY A 168 -12.56 -6.91 7.93
N ALA A 169 -12.84 -5.84 7.18
CA ALA A 169 -11.80 -5.06 6.52
C ALA A 169 -10.85 -4.42 7.55
N PHE A 170 -9.56 -4.46 7.29
CA PHE A 170 -8.57 -3.80 8.14
C PHE A 170 -8.58 -2.29 7.90
N LEU A 171 -8.94 -1.53 8.94
CA LEU A 171 -9.00 -0.07 8.93
C LEU A 171 -7.63 0.49 9.29
N GLN A 172 -6.82 0.70 8.27
CA GLN A 172 -5.56 1.42 8.44
C GLN A 172 -5.85 2.84 8.90
N SER A 173 -5.49 3.13 10.15
CA SER A 173 -5.96 4.29 10.90
C SER A 173 -4.85 5.31 11.15
N TYR A 174 -5.18 6.60 11.02
CA TYR A 174 -4.25 7.72 11.11
C TYR A 174 -4.81 8.85 11.96
N CYS A 175 -3.91 9.63 12.56
CA CYS A 175 -4.29 10.84 13.27
C CYS A 175 -4.69 11.95 12.28
N PRO A 176 -5.84 12.63 12.48
CA PRO A 176 -6.27 13.73 11.60
C PRO A 176 -5.38 14.98 11.72
N HIS A 177 -4.64 15.13 12.83
CA HIS A 177 -3.80 16.30 13.07
C HIS A 177 -2.37 16.13 12.56
N CYS A 178 -1.72 14.99 12.86
CA CYS A 178 -0.31 14.77 12.52
C CYS A 178 -0.09 13.75 11.39
N ARG A 179 -1.16 13.10 10.89
CA ARG A 179 -1.14 12.09 9.81
C ARG A 179 -0.33 10.82 10.09
N LYS A 180 0.26 10.67 11.28
CA LYS A 180 0.96 9.44 11.68
C LYS A 180 -0.04 8.30 11.91
N SER A 181 0.40 7.07 11.58
CA SER A 181 -0.35 5.84 11.86
C SER A 181 -0.66 5.73 13.35
N LEU A 182 -1.91 5.40 13.66
CA LEU A 182 -2.37 5.08 15.02
C LEU A 182 -2.33 3.55 15.29
N ILE A 183 -1.87 2.77 14.31
CA ILE A 183 -1.67 1.32 14.46
C ILE A 183 -0.29 1.07 15.10
N GLU A 184 -0.27 0.36 16.23
CA GLU A 184 0.92 -0.13 16.93
C GLU A 184 0.64 -1.55 17.42
N ASP A 185 1.57 -2.49 17.20
CA ASP A 185 1.41 -3.93 17.53
C ASP A 185 0.09 -4.54 17.01
N ASP A 186 -0.25 -4.27 15.74
CA ASP A 186 -1.48 -4.70 15.06
C ASP A 186 -2.80 -4.22 15.71
N MET A 187 -2.73 -3.24 16.61
CA MET A 187 -3.89 -2.66 17.28
C MET A 187 -3.97 -1.15 17.05
N LEU A 188 -5.19 -0.63 16.94
CA LEU A 188 -5.43 0.80 17.00
C LEU A 188 -5.16 1.28 18.43
N LYS A 189 -4.04 1.96 18.64
CA LYS A 189 -3.58 2.39 19.96
C LYS A 189 -3.78 3.88 20.13
N LEU A 190 -4.48 4.26 21.20
CA LEU A 190 -4.82 5.64 21.55
C LEU A 190 -4.40 5.92 22.98
N ARG A 191 -4.01 7.16 23.27
CA ARG A 191 -3.89 7.63 24.65
C ARG A 191 -5.29 7.93 25.18
N ILE A 192 -5.56 7.55 26.42
CA ILE A 192 -6.83 7.81 27.09
C ILE A 192 -6.58 8.59 28.38
N ILE A 193 -7.41 9.59 28.62
CA ILE A 193 -7.45 10.33 29.89
C ILE A 193 -8.84 10.14 30.48
N ASN A 194 -8.93 9.52 31.65
CA ASN A 194 -10.21 9.30 32.32
C ASN A 194 -10.03 9.24 33.85
N GLY A 195 -9.66 10.39 34.45
CA GLY A 195 -9.21 10.48 35.85
C GLY A 195 -7.76 10.05 36.04
N GLU A 196 -7.34 9.00 35.32
CA GLU A 196 -5.96 8.55 35.16
C GLU A 196 -5.60 8.48 33.67
N GLU A 197 -4.30 8.54 33.35
CA GLU A 197 -3.79 8.43 31.99
C GLU A 197 -3.38 6.99 31.65
N GLY A 198 -3.64 6.57 30.43
CA GLY A 198 -3.25 5.25 29.96
C GLY A 198 -3.36 5.08 28.45
N PHE A 199 -3.41 3.83 28.02
CA PHE A 199 -3.60 3.44 26.63
C PHE A 199 -4.87 2.63 26.45
N LEU A 200 -5.56 2.89 25.35
CA LEU A 200 -6.66 2.11 24.82
C LEU A 200 -6.19 1.46 23.52
N MET A 201 -6.31 0.14 23.44
CA MET A 201 -5.99 -0.63 22.25
C MET A 201 -7.28 -1.24 21.73
N LEU A 202 -7.67 -0.88 20.51
CA LEU A 202 -8.86 -1.36 19.82
C LEU A 202 -8.45 -2.26 18.65
N SER A 203 -9.34 -3.18 18.27
CA SER A 203 -9.22 -3.86 16.97
C SER A 203 -9.25 -2.83 15.83
N PRO A 204 -8.35 -2.93 14.85
CA PRO A 204 -8.41 -2.12 13.65
C PRO A 204 -9.37 -2.69 12.59
N TYR A 205 -10.01 -3.83 12.82
CA TYR A 205 -10.92 -4.45 11.83
C TYR A 205 -12.35 -3.91 11.97
N LEU A 206 -12.98 -3.57 10.85
CA LEU A 206 -14.36 -3.08 10.82
C LEU A 206 -15.31 -4.11 11.46
N ASN A 207 -16.22 -3.65 12.30
CA ASN A 207 -17.20 -4.47 13.04
C ASN A 207 -16.58 -5.52 13.99
N VAL A 208 -15.29 -5.41 14.31
CA VAL A 208 -14.63 -6.19 15.36
C VAL A 208 -14.40 -5.30 16.58
N PHE A 209 -15.13 -5.56 17.67
CA PHE A 209 -15.17 -4.67 18.84
C PHE A 209 -14.27 -5.11 20.00
N THR A 210 -13.21 -5.88 19.72
CA THR A 210 -12.26 -6.29 20.77
C THR A 210 -11.45 -5.07 21.23
N SER A 211 -11.25 -4.97 22.54
CA SER A 211 -10.53 -3.85 23.15
C SER A 211 -9.76 -4.28 24.38
N LYS A 212 -8.65 -3.59 24.65
CA LYS A 212 -7.82 -3.70 25.85
C LYS A 212 -7.53 -2.30 26.36
N SER A 213 -7.43 -2.12 27.67
CA SER A 213 -6.99 -0.84 28.25
C SER A 213 -6.02 -1.07 29.39
N THR A 214 -5.11 -0.12 29.58
CA THR A 214 -4.19 -0.11 30.73
C THR A 214 -4.80 0.51 31.97
N ILE A 215 -5.98 1.13 31.86
CA ILE A 215 -6.74 1.70 32.98
C ILE A 215 -8.13 1.06 33.05
N PHE A 216 -8.77 1.15 34.21
CA PHE A 216 -10.13 0.66 34.38
C PHE A 216 -11.12 1.60 33.69
N LEU A 217 -11.93 1.04 32.77
CA LEU A 217 -12.99 1.76 32.08
C LEU A 217 -14.35 1.16 32.48
N PRO A 218 -15.17 1.87 33.28
CA PRO A 218 -16.48 1.37 33.66
C PRO A 218 -17.38 1.22 32.43
N GLU A 219 -18.12 0.10 32.36
CA GLU A 219 -19.11 -0.11 31.30
C GLU A 219 -20.16 1.00 31.31
N ASP A 220 -20.68 1.31 30.13
CA ASP A 220 -21.70 2.35 29.90
C ASP A 220 -21.32 3.78 30.32
N LYS A 221 -20.02 4.05 30.53
CA LYS A 221 -19.52 5.40 30.79
C LYS A 221 -18.80 5.97 29.58
N THR A 222 -18.97 7.28 29.42
CA THR A 222 -18.26 8.08 28.41
C THR A 222 -16.86 8.37 28.96
N ILE A 223 -15.84 8.08 28.18
CA ILE A 223 -14.45 8.41 28.52
C ILE A 223 -14.23 9.93 28.38
N SER A 224 -13.35 10.49 29.19
CA SER A 224 -13.17 11.95 29.23
C SER A 224 -12.43 12.49 28.00
N ASP A 225 -11.34 11.84 27.59
CA ASP A 225 -10.58 12.25 26.41
C ASP A 225 -9.86 11.05 25.75
N LEU A 226 -9.73 11.12 24.43
CA LEU A 226 -8.90 10.24 23.60
C LEU A 226 -7.90 11.09 22.83
N ARG A 227 -6.62 10.73 22.87
CA ARG A 227 -5.54 11.50 22.28
C ARG A 227 -4.69 10.67 21.34
N CYS A 228 -4.09 11.34 20.36
CA CYS A 228 -3.08 10.74 19.51
C CYS A 228 -1.83 10.36 20.33
N LEU A 229 -1.31 9.15 20.14
CA LEU A 229 -0.08 8.69 20.81
C LEU A 229 1.18 9.46 20.37
N HIS A 230 1.14 10.15 19.23
CA HIS A 230 2.29 10.84 18.63
C HIS A 230 2.32 12.34 18.88
N CYS A 231 1.18 13.03 18.73
CA CYS A 231 1.10 14.49 18.87
C CYS A 231 0.30 14.96 20.09
N ASP A 232 -0.26 14.02 20.86
CA ASP A 232 -1.04 14.25 22.08
C ASP A 232 -2.29 15.15 21.89
N THR A 233 -2.65 15.48 20.65
CA THR A 233 -3.87 16.23 20.36
C THR A 233 -5.09 15.36 20.62
N SER A 234 -6.13 15.95 21.24
CA SER A 234 -7.42 15.30 21.42
C SER A 234 -8.03 14.95 20.07
N LEU A 235 -8.55 13.73 19.99
CA LEU A 235 -9.29 13.19 18.86
C LEU A 235 -10.80 13.29 19.10
N VAL A 236 -11.23 13.70 20.29
CA VAL A 236 -12.65 13.78 20.65
C VAL A 236 -13.26 15.01 19.99
N ASP A 237 -14.28 14.77 19.20
CA ASP A 237 -15.18 15.79 18.66
C ASP A 237 -16.41 15.88 19.58
N ILE A 238 -16.52 17.01 20.28
CA ILE A 238 -17.60 17.27 21.23
C ILE A 238 -18.88 17.72 20.52
N GLU A 239 -18.74 18.28 19.31
CA GLU A 239 -19.85 18.80 18.51
C GLU A 239 -20.59 17.64 17.84
N LYS A 240 -19.85 16.65 17.32
CA LYS A 240 -20.45 15.44 16.73
C LYS A 240 -20.85 14.42 17.80
N LYS A 241 -22.06 13.87 17.68
CA LYS A 241 -22.62 12.87 18.61
C LYS A 241 -22.76 11.51 17.96
N CYS A 242 -22.62 10.47 18.78
CA CYS A 242 -22.89 9.10 18.40
C CYS A 242 -24.38 8.92 18.09
N GLY A 243 -24.70 8.42 16.90
CA GLY A 243 -26.08 8.18 16.47
C GLY A 243 -26.84 7.16 17.33
N LYS A 244 -26.13 6.30 18.06
CA LYS A 244 -26.74 5.23 18.88
C LYS A 244 -26.98 5.60 20.34
N CYS A 245 -26.08 6.36 20.96
CA CYS A 245 -26.15 6.63 22.41
C CYS A 245 -26.01 8.10 22.80
N GLY A 246 -25.76 9.01 21.84
CA GLY A 246 -25.66 10.45 22.08
C GLY A 246 -24.37 10.92 22.74
N SER A 247 -23.43 10.03 23.09
CA SER A 247 -22.10 10.40 23.58
C SER A 247 -21.27 11.10 22.50
N PRO A 248 -20.24 11.89 22.87
CA PRO A 248 -19.25 12.42 21.93
C PRO A 248 -18.56 11.30 21.13
N VAL A 249 -17.98 11.67 19.99
CA VAL A 249 -17.26 10.71 19.12
C VAL A 249 -15.80 11.10 19.04
N ALA A 250 -14.92 10.13 18.77
CA ALA A 250 -13.54 10.41 18.40
C ALA A 250 -13.37 10.27 16.89
N LYS A 251 -12.67 11.22 16.29
CA LYS A 251 -12.37 11.29 14.86
C LYS A 251 -10.98 10.72 14.59
N ILE A 252 -10.91 9.77 13.68
CA ILE A 252 -9.67 9.24 13.10
C ILE A 252 -9.78 9.26 11.57
N ASN A 253 -8.67 9.21 10.87
CA ASN A 253 -8.69 8.96 9.43
C ASN A 253 -8.47 7.50 9.14
N VAL A 254 -9.25 6.94 8.21
CA VAL A 254 -9.07 5.58 7.71
C VAL A 254 -8.78 5.64 6.21
N SER A 255 -7.88 4.79 5.71
CA SER A 255 -7.70 4.66 4.26
C SER A 255 -8.72 3.68 3.67
N SER A 256 -9.39 4.09 2.60
CA SER A 256 -10.27 3.26 1.77
C SER A 256 -9.83 3.40 0.32
N SER A 257 -9.44 2.29 -0.33
CA SER A 257 -8.90 2.11 -1.70
C SER A 257 -8.07 3.24 -2.33
N THR A 258 -8.63 4.45 -2.49
CA THR A 258 -7.99 5.61 -3.12
C THR A 258 -7.98 6.90 -2.27
N LYS A 259 -8.58 6.90 -1.07
CA LYS A 259 -8.80 8.11 -0.26
C LYS A 259 -8.58 7.88 1.24
N LEU A 260 -8.30 8.97 1.95
CA LEU A 260 -8.39 9.04 3.41
C LEU A 260 -9.74 9.64 3.78
N ILE A 261 -10.52 8.91 4.56
CA ILE A 261 -11.86 9.30 4.99
C ILE A 261 -11.90 9.60 6.47
N ASP A 262 -12.88 10.39 6.89
CA ASP A 262 -13.12 10.69 8.28
C ASP A 262 -14.01 9.62 8.92
N PHE A 263 -13.41 8.85 9.82
CA PHE A 263 -14.06 7.75 10.53
C PHE A 263 -14.27 8.13 12.00
N TYR A 264 -15.47 7.89 12.49
CA TYR A 264 -15.90 8.28 13.83
C TYR A 264 -16.17 7.05 14.68
N ILE A 265 -15.64 7.03 15.90
CA ILE A 265 -15.87 5.98 16.90
C ILE A 265 -16.55 6.56 18.15
N CYS A 266 -17.49 5.83 18.73
CA CYS A 266 -18.13 6.28 19.97
C CYS A 266 -17.15 6.28 21.16
N THR A 267 -17.22 7.32 22.00
CA THR A 267 -16.39 7.43 23.21
C THR A 267 -17.01 6.72 24.44
N LYS A 268 -18.22 6.17 24.31
CA LYS A 268 -18.89 5.41 25.39
C LYS A 268 -18.45 3.95 25.41
N LYS A 269 -17.90 3.49 26.54
CA LYS A 269 -17.54 2.08 26.72
C LYS A 269 -18.79 1.20 26.59
N GLY A 270 -18.70 0.19 25.73
CA GLY A 270 -19.81 -0.73 25.43
C GLY A 270 -20.64 -0.34 24.20
N CYS A 271 -20.49 0.88 23.69
CA CYS A 271 -21.13 1.29 22.45
C CYS A 271 -20.34 0.78 21.24
N ARG A 272 -21.03 0.12 20.30
CA ARG A 272 -20.46 -0.44 19.07
C ARG A 272 -20.65 0.45 17.84
N TRP A 273 -21.09 1.68 18.04
CA TRP A 273 -21.35 2.60 16.95
C TRP A 273 -20.05 3.17 16.40
N HIS A 274 -19.97 3.17 15.08
CA HIS A 274 -19.01 3.91 14.27
C HIS A 274 -19.78 4.51 13.07
N GLY A 275 -19.18 5.49 12.40
CA GLY A 275 -19.81 6.15 11.26
C GLY A 275 -18.82 6.99 10.47
N LEU A 276 -19.27 7.50 9.32
CA LEU A 276 -18.46 8.33 8.41
C LEU A 276 -18.86 9.81 8.49
N SER A 277 -18.14 10.67 7.75
CA SER A 277 -18.61 12.04 7.49
C SER A 277 -19.71 12.04 6.44
N GLU A 278 -20.57 13.06 6.43
CA GLU A 278 -21.62 13.18 5.41
C GLU A 278 -21.04 13.24 4.00
N GLU A 279 -19.86 13.86 3.82
CA GLU A 279 -19.16 13.93 2.54
C GLU A 279 -18.65 12.56 2.08
N ASP A 280 -18.18 11.72 3.01
CA ASP A 280 -17.65 10.39 2.71
C ASP A 280 -18.77 9.37 2.44
N LEU A 281 -19.95 9.52 3.06
CA LEU A 281 -21.13 8.67 2.84
C LEU A 281 -21.64 8.68 1.39
N TYR A 282 -21.34 9.72 0.62
CA TYR A 282 -21.72 9.77 -0.81
C TYR A 282 -20.93 8.81 -1.68
N ASN A 283 -19.76 8.35 -1.23
CA ASN A 283 -18.85 7.54 -2.05
C ASN A 283 -18.51 6.19 -1.41
N ILE A 284 -18.74 6.04 -0.11
CA ILE A 284 -18.35 4.87 0.68
C ILE A 284 -19.52 4.38 1.52
N LYS A 285 -19.78 3.08 1.43
CA LYS A 285 -20.79 2.37 2.21
C LYS A 285 -20.12 1.40 3.17
N LEU A 286 -20.59 1.36 4.41
CA LEU A 286 -20.18 0.36 5.39
C LEU A 286 -21.19 -0.79 5.38
N GLU A 287 -20.72 -2.03 5.22
CA GLU A 287 -21.58 -3.22 4.99
C GLU A 287 -22.63 -3.47 6.10
N ASP A 288 -22.33 -3.11 7.35
CA ASP A 288 -23.26 -3.26 8.49
C ASP A 288 -23.47 -1.95 9.29
N SER A 289 -23.44 -0.77 8.66
CA SER A 289 -23.80 0.45 9.41
C SER A 289 -25.29 0.43 9.79
N ASP A 290 -25.61 0.74 11.04
CA ASP A 290 -26.98 1.04 11.52
C ASP A 290 -27.51 2.37 10.90
N GLU A 291 -26.94 2.87 9.79
CA GLU A 291 -27.22 4.20 9.19
C GLU A 291 -28.33 4.15 8.12
N TRP A 292 -29.22 3.15 8.17
CA TRP A 292 -30.41 3.02 7.32
C TRP A 292 -31.71 2.86 8.13
#